data_AF-A0A529FAN6-F1
#
_entry.id   AF-A0A529FAN6-F1
#
_cell.length_a   1.000
_cell.length_b   1.000
_cell.length_c   1.000
_cell.angle_alpha   90.00
_cell.angle_beta   90.00
_cell.angle_gamma   90.00
#
_symmetry.space_group_name_H-M   'P 1'
#
loop_
_entity.id
_entity.type
_entity.pdbx_description
1 polymer ?
#
loop_
_entity_poly.entity_id
_entity_poly.type
_entity_poly.pdbx_seq_one_letter_code
_entity_poly.pdbx_strand_id
1 'polypeptide(L)'
;AIAHTLIGEGDADYQSRRMPSAKALMMARLPPVSLAPKDGLSLINASAVSTGAGALALVDALSAMEQQQQAGALTMEALAANRTILDPRLHVARPAACQL
;
A
#
# COMPACT_ATOMS: atom_id res chain seq x y z
N ALA A 1 -1.33 2.22 -18.77
CA ALA A 1 -0.78 0.85 -18.65
C ALA A 1 -1.91 -0.18 -18.58
N ILE A 2 -2.66 -0.27 -17.46
CA ILE A 2 -3.71 -1.29 -17.27
C ILE A 2 -4.80 -1.27 -18.37
N ALA A 3 -5.27 -0.09 -18.78
CA ALA A 3 -6.28 0.02 -19.83
C ALA A 3 -5.81 -0.56 -21.18
N HIS A 4 -4.54 -0.36 -21.56
CA HIS A 4 -3.96 -0.98 -22.76
C HIS A 4 -3.92 -2.50 -22.64
N THR A 5 -3.53 -3.02 -21.46
CA THR A 5 -3.51 -4.46 -21.21
C THR A 5 -4.89 -5.09 -21.39
N LEU A 6 -5.96 -4.44 -20.90
CA LEU A 6 -7.34 -4.95 -21.01
C LEU A 6 -7.81 -5.09 -22.47
N ILE A 7 -7.39 -4.19 -23.36
CA ILE A 7 -7.73 -4.25 -24.80
C ILE A 7 -6.73 -5.10 -25.61
N GLY A 8 -5.77 -5.75 -24.95
CA GLY A 8 -4.77 -6.62 -25.58
C GLY A 8 -3.51 -5.91 -26.08
N GLU A 9 -3.32 -4.63 -25.76
CA GLU A 9 -2.17 -3.83 -26.15
C GLU A 9 -1.09 -3.73 -25.05
N GLY A 10 0.13 -3.35 -25.44
CA GLY A 10 1.25 -3.18 -24.53
C GLY A 10 1.79 -4.50 -23.97
N ASP A 11 2.42 -4.40 -22.79
CA ASP A 11 2.99 -5.54 -22.09
C ASP A 11 2.21 -5.83 -20.79
N ALA A 12 2.24 -7.09 -20.37
CA ALA A 12 1.76 -7.55 -19.08
C ALA A 12 2.72 -8.58 -18.48
N ASP A 13 2.80 -8.61 -17.15
CA ASP A 13 3.45 -9.69 -16.43
C ASP A 13 2.45 -10.84 -16.22
N TYR A 14 2.77 -12.02 -16.73
CA TYR A 14 2.00 -13.24 -16.52
C TYR A 14 2.93 -14.37 -16.09
N GLN A 15 2.63 -15.00 -14.96
CA GLN A 15 3.47 -16.04 -14.34
C GLN A 15 4.95 -15.62 -14.22
N SER A 16 5.17 -14.42 -13.67
CA SER A 16 6.50 -13.81 -13.45
C SER A 16 7.33 -13.58 -14.73
N ARG A 17 6.68 -13.52 -15.90
CA ARG A 17 7.32 -13.17 -17.17
C ARG A 17 6.59 -12.02 -17.85
N ARG A 18 7.35 -11.00 -18.23
CA ARG A 18 6.87 -9.91 -19.07
C ARG A 18 6.66 -10.38 -20.50
N MET A 19 5.49 -10.14 -21.07
CA MET A 19 5.16 -10.51 -22.44
C MET A 19 4.06 -9.61 -23.01
N PRO A 20 3.80 -9.65 -24.33
CA PRO A 20 2.71 -8.88 -24.92
C PRO A 20 1.36 -9.20 -24.30
N SER A 21 0.55 -8.18 -23.99
CA SER A 21 -0.73 -8.31 -23.28
C SER A 21 -1.69 -9.26 -23.99
N ALA A 22 -1.79 -9.23 -25.32
CA ALA A 22 -2.61 -10.17 -26.08
C ALA A 22 -2.25 -11.65 -25.81
N LYS A 23 -0.94 -11.95 -25.70
CA LYS A 23 -0.47 -13.30 -25.38
C LYS A 23 -0.77 -13.66 -23.93
N ALA A 24 -0.57 -12.73 -22.99
CA ALA A 24 -0.90 -12.91 -21.59
C ALA A 24 -2.41 -13.20 -21.39
N LEU A 25 -3.29 -12.43 -22.03
CA LEU A 25 -4.74 -12.63 -22.02
C LEU A 25 -5.13 -14.00 -22.59
N MET A 26 -4.56 -14.38 -23.74
CA MET A 26 -4.79 -15.70 -24.34
C MET A 26 -4.36 -16.83 -23.40
N MET A 27 -3.18 -16.73 -22.77
CA MET A 27 -2.68 -17.72 -21.82
C MET A 27 -3.53 -17.78 -20.53
N ALA A 28 -4.12 -16.66 -20.13
CA ALA A 28 -5.07 -16.55 -19.02
C ALA A 28 -6.50 -16.99 -19.42
N ARG A 29 -6.74 -17.35 -20.69
CA ARG A 29 -8.07 -17.68 -21.26
C ARG A 29 -9.08 -16.53 -21.13
N LEU A 30 -8.61 -15.30 -21.22
CA LEU A 30 -9.42 -14.09 -21.20
C LEU A 30 -9.45 -13.45 -22.59
N PRO A 31 -10.63 -13.07 -23.12
CA PRO A 31 -10.71 -12.27 -24.32
C PRO A 31 -10.33 -10.80 -24.03
N PRO A 32 -9.73 -10.08 -24.99
CA PRO A 32 -9.58 -8.63 -24.90
C PRO A 32 -10.94 -7.94 -24.74
N VAL A 33 -10.99 -6.90 -23.91
CA VAL A 33 -12.19 -6.10 -23.66
C VAL A 33 -12.41 -5.14 -24.82
N SER A 34 -13.65 -5.03 -25.31
CA SER A 34 -14.06 -3.96 -26.21
C SER A 34 -14.61 -2.79 -25.40
N LEU A 35 -14.02 -1.61 -25.53
CA LEU A 35 -14.43 -0.43 -24.78
C LEU A 35 -15.61 0.27 -25.46
N ALA A 36 -16.64 0.60 -24.68
CA ALA A 36 -17.74 1.45 -25.11
C ALA A 36 -17.39 2.94 -24.93
N PRO A 37 -18.20 3.87 -25.48
CA PRO A 37 -18.00 5.29 -25.23
C PRO A 37 -17.90 5.60 -23.73
N LYS A 38 -16.90 6.41 -23.34
CA LYS A 38 -16.56 6.83 -21.96
C LYS A 38 -15.79 5.82 -21.10
N ASP A 39 -15.73 4.54 -21.45
CA ASP A 39 -15.01 3.53 -20.64
C ASP A 39 -13.52 3.84 -20.51
N GLY A 40 -12.87 4.28 -21.59
CA GLY A 40 -11.46 4.66 -21.57
C GLY A 40 -11.16 5.77 -20.55
N LEU A 41 -12.00 6.81 -20.50
CA LEU A 41 -11.86 7.89 -19.53
C LEU A 41 -12.08 7.39 -18.09
N SER A 42 -13.08 6.54 -17.88
CA SER A 42 -13.35 5.92 -16.58
C SER A 42 -12.18 5.06 -16.07
N LEU A 43 -11.50 4.34 -16.97
CA LEU A 43 -10.36 3.49 -16.62
C LEU A 43 -9.09 4.26 -16.26
N ILE A 44 -8.84 5.41 -16.91
CA ILE A 44 -7.60 6.18 -16.70
C ILE A 44 -7.75 7.29 -15.65
N ASN A 45 -8.95 7.84 -15.47
CA ASN A 45 -9.20 8.94 -14.55
C ASN A 45 -9.52 8.46 -13.11
N ALA A 46 -9.14 7.23 -12.79
CA ALA A 46 -9.27 6.67 -11.46
C ALA A 46 -7.98 6.88 -10.66
N SER A 47 -8.10 7.30 -9.39
CA SER A 47 -6.96 7.36 -8.46
C SER A 47 -6.53 6.00 -7.94
N ALA A 48 -7.02 4.90 -8.54
CA ALA A 48 -6.84 3.54 -8.03
C ALA A 48 -5.37 3.17 -7.82
N VAL A 49 -4.46 3.64 -8.68
CA VAL A 49 -3.02 3.38 -8.54
C VAL A 49 -2.45 4.06 -7.29
N SER A 50 -2.69 5.36 -7.09
CA SER A 50 -2.18 6.08 -5.93
C SER A 50 -2.86 5.65 -4.64
N THR A 51 -4.17 5.37 -4.69
CA THR A 51 -4.92 4.82 -3.56
C THR A 51 -4.42 3.43 -3.18
N GLY A 52 -4.18 2.54 -4.14
CA GLY A 52 -3.64 1.20 -3.89
C GLY A 52 -2.23 1.24 -3.30
N ALA A 53 -1.34 2.06 -3.87
CA ALA A 53 0.00 2.26 -3.33
C ALA A 53 -0.03 2.85 -1.91
N GLY A 54 -0.90 3.83 -1.67
CA GLY A 54 -1.09 4.44 -0.35
C GLY A 54 -1.63 3.45 0.68
N ALA A 55 -2.55 2.56 0.28
CA ALA A 55 -3.08 1.53 1.17
C ALA A 55 -2.00 0.52 1.59
N LEU A 56 -1.15 0.07 0.66
CA LEU A 56 -0.02 -0.81 0.98
C LEU A 56 0.98 -0.10 1.91
N ALA A 57 1.36 1.13 1.60
CA ALA A 57 2.27 1.92 2.43
C ALA A 57 1.72 2.15 3.84
N LEU A 58 0.40 2.35 3.98
CA LEU A 58 -0.25 2.50 5.29
C LEU A 58 -0.16 1.22 6.12
N VAL A 59 -0.41 0.05 5.51
CA VAL A 59 -0.30 -1.25 6.19
C VAL A 59 1.12 -1.49 6.68
N ASP A 60 2.11 -1.20 5.84
CA ASP A 60 3.54 -1.32 6.21
C ASP A 60 3.90 -0.34 7.33
N ALA A 61 3.43 0.91 7.25
CA ALA A 61 3.70 1.93 8.26
C ALA A 61 3.11 1.55 9.63
N LEU A 62 1.87 1.05 9.67
CA LEU A 62 1.25 0.60 10.92
C LEU A 62 2.04 -0.57 11.56
N SER A 63 2.47 -1.52 10.74
CA SER A 63 3.29 -2.65 11.20
C SER A 63 4.65 -2.17 11.72
N ALA A 64 5.28 -1.21 11.04
CA ALA A 64 6.54 -0.62 11.47
C ALA A 64 6.40 0.18 12.78
N MET A 65 5.29 0.90 12.97
CA MET A 65 5.02 1.64 14.21
C MET A 65 4.90 0.70 15.42
N GLU A 66 4.23 -0.45 15.26
CA GLU A 66 4.12 -1.45 16.34
C GLU A 66 5.50 -2.03 16.70
N GLN A 67 6.30 -2.38 15.70
CA GLN A 67 7.67 -2.87 15.91
C GLN A 67 8.56 -1.81 16.57
N GLN A 68 8.42 -0.54 16.16
CA GLN A 68 9.16 0.58 16.76
C GLN A 68 8.85 0.71 18.26
N GLN A 69 7.59 0.56 18.67
CA GLN A 69 7.21 0.62 20.09
C GLN A 69 7.90 -0.48 20.90
N GLN A 70 7.94 -1.71 20.38
CA GLN A 70 8.61 -2.84 21.03
C GLN A 70 10.13 -2.62 21.11
N ALA A 71 10.75 -2.20 20.00
CA ALA A 71 12.19 -1.89 19.96
C ALA A 71 12.55 -0.74 20.92
N GLY A 72 11.69 0.28 21.00
CA GLY A 72 11.83 1.38 21.95
C GLY A 72 11.80 0.91 23.41
N ALA A 73 10.85 0.05 23.76
CA ALA A 73 10.75 -0.54 25.09
C ALA A 73 11.99 -1.35 25.47
N LEU A 74 12.50 -2.19 24.55
CA LEU A 74 13.74 -2.94 24.75
C LEU A 74 14.95 -2.02 24.93
N THR A 75 15.03 -0.94 24.16
CA THR A 75 16.10 0.06 24.27
C THR A 75 16.06 0.78 25.62
N MET A 76 14.86 1.14 26.10
CA MET A 76 14.68 1.74 27.42
C MET A 76 15.16 0.82 28.54
N GLU A 77 14.84 -0.48 28.46
CA GLU A 77 15.29 -1.48 29.43
C GLU A 77 16.83 -1.61 29.41
N ALA A 78 17.42 -1.74 28.21
CA ALA A 78 18.86 -1.90 28.03
C ALA A 78 19.68 -0.71 28.57
N LEU A 79 19.11 0.49 28.51
CA LEU A 79 19.76 1.73 28.97
C LEU A 79 19.37 2.14 30.40
N ALA A 80 18.58 1.33 31.11
CA ALA A 80 18.02 1.67 32.42
C ALA A 80 17.33 3.05 32.42
N ALA A 81 16.50 3.31 31.40
CA ALA A 81 15.86 4.61 31.20
C ALA A 81 14.87 4.97 32.34
N ASN A 82 14.74 6.27 32.63
CA ASN A 82 13.79 6.77 33.63
C ASN A 82 12.34 6.54 33.16
N ARG A 83 11.62 5.66 33.87
CA ARG A 83 10.23 5.27 33.56
C ARG A 83 9.19 6.38 33.86
N THR A 84 9.56 7.38 34.65
CA THR A 84 8.65 8.50 35.02
C THR A 84 8.19 9.29 33.80
N ILE A 85 8.97 9.27 32.70
CA ILE A 85 8.60 9.95 31.44
C ILE A 85 7.37 9.35 30.75
N LEU A 86 7.00 8.12 31.11
CA LEU A 86 5.83 7.40 30.60
C LEU A 86 4.61 7.51 31.53
N ASP A 87 4.69 8.31 32.61
CA ASP A 87 3.57 8.48 33.54
C ASP A 87 2.38 9.11 32.80
N PRO A 88 1.20 8.45 32.79
CA PRO A 88 0.02 8.96 32.10
C PRO A 88 -0.37 10.39 32.50
N ARG A 89 -0.08 10.81 33.74
CA ARG A 89 -0.36 12.17 34.22
C ARG A 89 0.41 13.23 33.44
N LEU A 90 1.63 12.93 32.99
CA LEU A 90 2.42 13.84 32.16
C LEU A 90 1.83 13.99 30.75
N HIS A 91 1.35 12.88 30.17
CA HIS A 91 0.72 12.87 28.85
C HIS A 91 -0.65 13.56 28.86
N VAL A 92 -1.44 13.40 29.94
CA VAL A 92 -2.70 14.11 30.13
C VAL A 92 -2.48 15.62 30.35
N ALA A 93 -1.41 16.01 31.05
CA ALA A 93 -1.07 17.42 31.27
C ALA A 93 -0.69 18.15 29.97
N ARG A 94 -0.21 17.44 28.94
CA ARG A 94 0.10 17.99 27.62
C ARG A 94 -0.28 16.98 26.50
N PRO A 95 -1.54 16.97 26.07
CA PRO A 95 -2.03 15.96 25.15
C PRO A 95 -1.52 16.18 23.72
N ALA A 96 -1.17 15.09 23.05
CA ALA A 96 -0.97 15.00 21.61
C ALA A 96 -1.72 13.78 21.05
N ALA A 97 -2.12 13.84 19.77
CA ALA A 97 -2.81 12.74 19.11
C ALA A 97 -1.95 11.47 19.13
N CYS A 98 -2.57 10.34 19.46
CA CYS A 98 -1.93 9.01 19.54
C CYS A 98 -0.77 8.89 20.55
N GLN A 99 -0.76 9.72 21.61
CA GLN A 99 0.28 9.69 22.66
C GLN A 99 -0.06 8.75 23.84
N LEU A 100 -1.35 8.44 24.05
CA LEU A 100 -1.86 7.51 25.06
C LEU A 100 -2.28 6.20 24.40
#